data_AF-A0A6M6BEN4-F1
#
_entry.id   AF-A0A6M6BEN4-F1
#
_cell.length_a   1.000
_cell.length_b   1.000
_cell.length_c   1.000
_cell.angle_alpha   90.00
_cell.angle_beta   90.00
_cell.angle_gamma   90.00
#
_symmetry.space_group_name_H-M   'P 1'
#
loop_
_entity.id
_entity.type
_entity.pdbx_description
1 polymer ?
#
loop_
_entity_poly.entity_id
_entity_poly.type
_entity_poly.pdbx_seq_one_letter_code
_entity_poly.pdbx_strand_id
1 'polypeptide(L)'
;MPLKKAPKTLSYTVTATTYWPERGQTDDNPMETADGSIIPTRHSSKTRWLAVSRDLLEKWGGPFSYGDKVRVSGISGALDGVYIIHDTMNRRHRHCVDVLVNERECKKGGLEGRWPSIKLSKLPAVDPTWQAG
;
A
#
# COMPACT_ATOMS: atom_id res chain seq x y z
N MET A 1 -2.88 -36.43 8.97
CA MET A 1 -1.96 -35.29 8.86
C MET A 1 -2.67 -34.05 9.38
N PRO A 2 -2.16 -33.33 10.40
CA PRO A 2 -2.82 -32.11 10.84
C PRO A 2 -2.55 -31.01 9.79
N LEU A 3 -3.62 -30.47 9.21
CA LEU A 3 -3.59 -29.28 8.37
C LEU A 3 -2.92 -28.15 9.18
N LYS A 4 -1.68 -27.79 8.79
CA LYS A 4 -0.98 -26.63 9.35
C LYS A 4 -1.90 -25.41 9.15
N LYS A 5 -2.46 -24.89 10.24
CA LYS A 5 -3.23 -23.64 10.22
C LYS A 5 -2.35 -22.58 9.57
N ALA A 6 -2.84 -21.99 8.48
CA ALA A 6 -2.21 -20.83 7.88
C ALA A 6 -1.97 -19.78 8.99
N PRO A 7 -0.82 -19.09 9.00
CA PRO A 7 -0.61 -18.00 9.96
C PRO A 7 -1.81 -17.06 9.89
N LYS A 8 -2.32 -16.62 11.05
CA LYS A 8 -3.40 -15.62 11.11
C LYS A 8 -2.90 -14.36 10.43
N THR A 9 -3.18 -14.23 9.14
CA THR A 9 -2.96 -12.99 8.41
C THR A 9 -3.97 -11.99 8.97
N LEU A 10 -3.51 -11.02 9.76
CA LEU A 10 -4.40 -9.96 10.24
C LEU A 10 -4.87 -9.18 9.01
N SER A 11 -6.18 -9.21 8.77
CA SER A 11 -6.84 -8.46 7.71
C SER A 11 -7.50 -7.23 8.31
N TYR A 12 -7.24 -6.09 7.68
CA TYR A 12 -7.71 -4.77 8.09
C TYR A 12 -8.63 -4.22 7.01
N THR A 13 -9.75 -3.66 7.44
CA THR A 13 -10.69 -2.98 6.56
C THR A 13 -10.29 -1.52 6.46
N VAL A 14 -9.93 -1.07 5.27
CA VAL A 14 -9.46 0.30 5.03
C VAL A 14 -10.13 0.88 3.79
N THR A 15 -10.09 2.20 3.65
CA THR A 15 -10.49 2.87 2.41
C THR A 15 -9.27 3.05 1.52
N ALA A 16 -9.32 2.55 0.30
CA ALA A 16 -8.27 2.76 -0.68
C ALA A 16 -8.60 3.93 -1.60
N THR A 17 -7.59 4.72 -1.89
CA THR A 17 -7.56 5.73 -2.95
C THR A 17 -6.29 5.55 -3.78
N THR A 18 -6.20 6.27 -4.89
CA THR A 18 -5.00 6.32 -5.72
C THR A 18 -4.40 7.71 -5.67
N TYR A 19 -3.07 7.80 -5.66
CA TYR A 19 -2.37 9.07 -5.72
C TYR A 19 -1.27 9.03 -6.78
N TRP A 20 -0.96 10.20 -7.32
CA TRP A 20 0.23 10.42 -8.14
C TRP A 20 1.05 11.56 -7.50
N PRO A 21 2.37 11.45 -7.47
CA PRO A 21 3.24 12.48 -6.93
C PRO A 21 3.25 13.68 -7.90
N GLU A 22 2.48 14.70 -7.57
CA GLU A 22 2.48 15.97 -8.28
C GLU A 22 3.23 17.03 -7.48
N ARG A 23 4.11 17.79 -8.13
CA ARG A 23 4.90 18.88 -7.50
C ARG A 23 4.03 19.92 -6.77
N GLY A 24 2.73 20.02 -7.07
CA GLY A 24 1.80 20.93 -6.41
C GLY A 24 1.09 20.38 -5.17
N GLN A 25 1.33 19.12 -4.77
CA GLN A 25 0.69 18.46 -3.62
C GLN A 25 1.66 18.17 -2.47
N THR A 26 2.95 18.46 -2.64
CA THR A 26 4.00 18.17 -1.65
C THR A 26 4.94 19.36 -1.52
N ASP A 27 5.21 19.77 -0.29
CA ASP A 27 5.72 21.11 -0.01
C ASP A 27 7.20 21.31 -0.38
N ASP A 28 8.01 20.24 -0.51
CA ASP A 28 9.45 20.39 -0.83
C ASP A 28 10.02 19.34 -1.80
N ASN A 29 9.73 18.03 -1.66
CA ASN A 29 10.22 16.96 -2.56
C ASN A 29 9.13 15.90 -2.84
N PRO A 30 8.35 16.00 -3.94
CA PRO A 30 7.25 15.06 -4.20
C PRO A 30 7.69 13.64 -4.54
N MET A 31 8.99 13.43 -4.77
CA MET A 31 9.56 12.14 -5.14
C MET A 31 10.21 11.43 -3.95
N GLU A 32 10.18 12.01 -2.75
CA GLU A 32 10.74 11.41 -1.54
C GLU A 32 9.60 10.96 -0.63
N THR A 33 9.54 9.66 -0.33
CA THR A 33 8.51 9.10 0.54
C THR A 33 8.85 9.29 2.01
N ALA A 34 7.87 9.12 2.91
CA ALA A 34 8.06 9.30 4.35
C ALA A 34 9.13 8.38 4.99
N ASP A 35 9.53 7.31 4.32
CA ASP A 35 10.64 6.43 4.71
C ASP A 35 12.01 6.83 4.12
N GLY A 36 12.07 7.91 3.34
CA GLY A 36 13.26 8.40 2.63
C GLY A 36 13.53 7.73 1.27
N SER A 37 12.63 6.86 0.79
CA SER A 37 12.77 6.25 -0.54
C SER A 37 12.47 7.25 -1.66
N ILE A 38 13.19 7.12 -2.77
CA ILE A 38 12.97 7.97 -3.94
C ILE A 38 12.04 7.26 -4.92
N ILE A 39 10.86 7.82 -5.15
CA ILE A 39 9.90 7.37 -6.15
C ILE A 39 10.61 7.34 -7.51
N PRO A 40 10.61 6.21 -8.24
CA PRO A 40 11.21 6.14 -9.55
C PRO A 40 10.56 7.11 -10.55
N THR A 41 11.33 7.72 -11.45
CA THR A 41 10.80 8.62 -12.50
C THR A 41 9.77 7.94 -13.41
N ARG A 42 9.84 6.62 -13.55
CA ARG A 42 8.89 5.78 -14.32
C ARG A 42 7.95 4.98 -13.40
N HIS A 43 7.52 5.58 -12.30
CA HIS A 43 6.55 4.94 -11.40
C HIS A 43 5.20 4.71 -12.10
N SER A 44 4.52 3.66 -11.66
CA SER A 44 3.19 3.26 -12.11
C SER A 44 2.52 2.41 -11.04
N SER A 45 1.27 2.00 -11.28
CA SER A 45 0.56 0.98 -10.49
C SER A 45 1.39 -0.29 -10.24
N LYS A 46 2.31 -0.62 -11.16
CA LYS A 46 3.22 -1.77 -11.07
C LYS A 46 4.40 -1.58 -10.12
N THR A 47 4.68 -0.34 -9.70
CA THR A 47 5.69 -0.06 -8.66
C THR A 47 5.27 -0.67 -7.33
N ARG A 48 3.95 -0.86 -7.12
CA ARG A 48 3.38 -1.52 -5.95
C ARG A 48 3.81 -0.87 -4.63
N TRP A 49 3.87 0.45 -4.61
CA TRP A 49 4.07 1.22 -3.39
C TRP A 49 2.74 1.65 -2.80
N LEU A 50 2.66 1.62 -1.48
CA LEU A 50 1.47 1.99 -0.72
C LEU A 50 1.83 3.08 0.29
N ALA A 51 1.03 4.13 0.31
CA ALA A 51 0.96 5.08 1.39
C ALA A 51 -0.12 4.64 2.37
N VAL A 52 0.16 4.70 3.67
CA VAL A 52 -0.83 4.35 4.70
C VAL A 52 -1.10 5.53 5.62
N SER A 53 -2.30 5.61 6.16
CA SER A 53 -2.64 6.58 7.21
C SER A 53 -1.83 6.36 8.49
N ARG A 54 -1.56 7.44 9.23
CA ARG A 54 -0.66 7.41 10.40
C ARG A 54 -1.10 6.42 11.47
N ASP A 55 -2.40 6.30 11.70
CA ASP A 55 -3.01 5.36 12.66
C ASP A 55 -2.76 3.88 12.32
N LEU A 56 -2.42 3.58 11.06
CA LEU A 56 -2.07 2.23 10.63
C LEU A 56 -0.58 1.91 10.85
N LEU A 57 0.25 2.91 11.15
CA LEU A 57 1.68 2.73 11.37
C LEU A 57 2.02 2.47 12.85
N GLU A 58 2.97 1.58 13.08
CA GLU A 58 3.48 1.14 14.38
C GLU A 58 3.92 2.32 15.24
N LYS A 59 4.54 3.33 14.62
CA LYS A 59 4.95 4.57 15.28
C LYS A 59 3.79 5.31 15.98
N TRP A 60 2.55 5.08 15.57
CA TRP A 60 1.33 5.64 16.20
C TRP A 60 0.41 4.55 16.80
N GLY A 61 0.92 3.34 17.04
CA GLY A 61 0.17 2.23 17.62
C GLY A 61 -0.60 1.37 16.60
N GLY A 62 -0.33 1.57 15.31
CA GLY A 62 -0.88 0.75 14.24
C GLY A 62 -0.13 -0.58 14.06
N PRO A 63 -0.65 -1.47 13.20
CA PRO A 63 -0.10 -2.82 13.01
C PRO A 63 0.97 -2.96 11.91
N PHE A 64 1.21 -1.90 11.14
CA PHE A 64 2.12 -1.91 9.99
C PHE A 64 3.35 -1.05 10.23
N SER A 65 4.45 -1.38 9.58
CA SER A 65 5.71 -0.64 9.65
C SER A 65 6.18 -0.35 8.22
N TYR A 66 7.04 0.65 8.03
CA TYR A 66 7.65 0.90 6.73
C TYR A 66 8.45 -0.32 6.28
N GLY A 67 8.38 -0.65 5.00
CA GLY A 67 8.96 -1.86 4.41
C GLY A 67 8.08 -3.12 4.51
N ASP A 68 6.96 -3.08 5.24
CA ASP A 68 6.06 -4.23 5.31
C ASP A 68 5.41 -4.52 3.95
N LYS A 69 5.38 -5.80 3.59
CA LYS A 69 4.62 -6.30 2.45
C LYS A 69 3.16 -6.52 2.88
N VAL A 70 2.23 -5.88 2.19
CA VAL A 70 0.80 -5.99 2.45
C VAL A 70 0.06 -6.41 1.18
N ARG A 71 -0.89 -7.34 1.33
CA ARG A 71 -1.78 -7.74 0.25
C ARG A 71 -3.03 -6.88 0.29
N VAL A 72 -3.25 -6.15 -0.80
CA VAL A 72 -4.43 -5.35 -1.07
C VAL A 72 -5.41 -6.17 -1.90
N SER A 73 -6.67 -6.19 -1.48
CA SER A 73 -7.75 -6.88 -2.20
C SER A 73 -9.07 -6.13 -2.08
N GLY A 74 -9.83 -6.07 -3.17
CA GLY A 74 -11.13 -5.40 -3.23
C GLY A 74 -11.11 -4.00 -3.85
N ILE A 75 -10.00 -3.57 -4.47
CA ILE A 75 -9.96 -2.35 -5.27
C ILE A 75 -10.43 -2.68 -6.70
N SER A 76 -9.63 -3.44 -7.44
CA SER A 76 -9.91 -3.85 -8.82
C SER A 76 -8.88 -4.89 -9.26
N GLY A 77 -9.17 -5.69 -10.30
CA GLY A 77 -8.21 -6.69 -10.79
C GLY A 77 -6.85 -6.12 -11.22
N ALA A 78 -6.77 -4.82 -11.53
CA ALA A 78 -5.52 -4.15 -11.89
C ALA A 78 -4.69 -3.70 -10.66
N LEU A 79 -5.40 -3.28 -9.60
CA LEU A 79 -4.81 -2.71 -8.38
C LEU A 79 -4.75 -3.70 -7.22
N ASP A 80 -5.44 -4.83 -7.29
CA ASP A 80 -5.29 -5.90 -6.32
C ASP A 80 -3.91 -6.55 -6.47
N GLY A 81 -3.24 -6.82 -5.36
CA GLY A 81 -1.87 -7.31 -5.40
C GLY A 81 -1.12 -7.17 -4.08
N VAL A 82 0.18 -7.39 -4.14
CA VAL A 82 1.09 -7.19 -3.01
C VAL A 82 1.79 -5.86 -3.17
N TYR A 83 1.82 -5.09 -2.10
CA TYR A 83 2.39 -3.76 -2.02
C TYR A 83 3.39 -3.67 -0.88
N ILE A 84 4.31 -2.71 -0.99
CA ILE A 84 5.26 -2.37 0.06
C ILE A 84 4.90 -0.99 0.60
N ILE A 85 4.84 -0.87 1.93
CA ILE A 85 4.57 0.40 2.60
C ILE A 85 5.85 1.23 2.60
N HIS A 86 5.88 2.30 1.80
CA HIS A 86 6.99 3.25 1.75
C HIS A 86 6.59 4.63 2.27
N ASP A 87 5.30 4.94 2.27
CA ASP A 87 4.85 6.31 2.46
C ASP A 87 3.73 6.44 3.49
N THR A 88 3.52 7.68 3.95
CA THR A 88 2.54 8.01 4.98
C THR A 88 1.65 9.15 4.53
N MET A 89 0.34 8.93 4.60
CA MET A 89 -0.65 9.93 4.27
C MET A 89 -0.65 11.09 5.28
N ASN A 90 -1.15 12.25 4.85
CA ASN A 90 -1.38 13.39 5.71
C ASN A 90 -2.25 13.02 6.94
N ARG A 91 -1.98 13.63 8.10
CA ARG A 91 -2.63 13.39 9.40
C ARG A 91 -4.17 13.50 9.38
N ARG A 92 -4.74 14.19 8.39
CA ARG A 92 -6.21 14.30 8.23
C ARG A 92 -6.88 12.97 7.86
N HIS A 93 -6.15 12.03 7.26
CA HIS A 93 -6.68 10.72 6.84
C HIS A 93 -6.52 9.69 7.96
N ARG A 94 -7.53 8.82 8.13
CA ARG A 94 -7.56 7.73 9.13
C ARG A 94 -8.18 6.49 8.52
N HIS A 95 -7.63 5.31 8.81
CA HIS A 95 -8.03 4.03 8.20
C HIS A 95 -8.09 4.08 6.67
N CYS A 96 -7.20 4.88 6.07
CA CYS A 96 -7.06 5.02 4.63
C CYS A 96 -5.70 4.50 4.15
N VAL A 97 -5.66 4.07 2.90
CA VAL A 97 -4.45 3.73 2.16
C VAL A 97 -4.51 4.33 0.77
N ASP A 98 -3.34 4.63 0.22
CA ASP A 98 -3.18 5.32 -1.05
C ASP A 98 -2.20 4.55 -1.93
N VAL A 99 -2.67 4.10 -3.09
CA VAL A 99 -1.85 3.35 -4.04
C VAL A 99 -1.15 4.31 -5.00
N LEU A 100 0.17 4.16 -5.12
CA LEU A 100 0.96 4.93 -6.07
C LEU A 100 0.61 4.49 -7.50
N VAL A 101 0.13 5.43 -8.30
CA VAL A 101 -0.16 5.23 -9.73
C VAL A 101 0.49 6.34 -10.57
N ASN A 102 0.61 6.11 -11.87
CA ASN A 102 1.00 7.17 -12.79
C ASN A 102 -0.20 8.08 -13.11
N GLU A 103 0.03 9.38 -13.30
CA GLU A 103 -0.99 10.34 -13.75
C GLU A 103 -1.77 9.84 -14.98
N ARG A 104 -1.08 9.26 -15.98
CA ARG A 104 -1.74 8.75 -17.19
C ARG A 104 -2.65 7.56 -16.88
N GLU A 105 -2.24 6.65 -15.99
CA GLU A 105 -3.07 5.52 -15.59
C GLU A 105 -4.28 5.98 -14.77
N CYS A 106 -4.11 7.02 -13.96
CA CYS A 106 -5.18 7.64 -13.21
C CYS A 106 -6.19 8.33 -14.14
N LYS A 107 -5.75 9.35 -14.88
CA LYS A 107 -6.62 10.22 -15.70
C LYS A 107 -7.16 9.57 -16.98
N LYS A 108 -6.37 8.72 -17.65
CA LYS A 108 -6.78 8.06 -18.90
C LYS A 108 -7.14 6.59 -18.72
N GLY A 109 -6.56 5.93 -17.72
CA GLY A 109 -6.81 4.52 -17.44
C GLY A 109 -7.99 4.27 -16.49
N GLY A 110 -8.59 5.33 -15.93
CA GLY A 110 -9.74 5.20 -15.02
C GLY A 110 -9.38 4.55 -13.69
N LEU A 111 -8.11 4.63 -13.27
CA LEU A 111 -7.68 4.16 -11.94
C LEU A 111 -7.93 5.19 -10.83
N GLU A 112 -8.54 6.33 -11.16
CA GLU A 112 -9.03 7.28 -10.16
C GLU A 112 -10.28 6.71 -9.48
N GLY A 113 -10.25 6.55 -8.17
CA GLY A 113 -11.38 6.04 -7.44
C GLY A 113 -11.19 6.02 -5.94
N ARG A 114 -12.30 5.81 -5.24
CA ARG A 114 -12.33 5.59 -3.79
C ARG A 114 -13.06 4.30 -3.52
N TRP A 115 -12.35 3.34 -2.95
CA TRP A 115 -12.87 2.02 -2.63
C TRP A 115 -12.98 1.89 -1.11
N PRO A 116 -14.19 2.06 -0.55
CA PRO A 116 -14.40 1.80 0.86
C PRO A 116 -14.33 0.29 1.12
N SER A 117 -13.90 -0.07 2.33
CA SER A 117 -13.96 -1.44 2.84
C SER A 117 -13.11 -2.47 2.10
N ILE A 118 -11.96 -2.06 1.58
CA ILE A 118 -10.99 -2.99 1.02
C ILE A 118 -10.26 -3.77 2.12
N LYS A 119 -9.75 -4.95 1.79
CA LYS A 119 -9.02 -5.79 2.74
C LYS A 119 -7.53 -5.64 2.52
N LEU A 120 -6.86 -5.16 3.56
CA LEU A 120 -5.41 -5.06 3.65
C LEU A 120 -4.89 -6.15 4.59
N SER A 121 -4.05 -7.04 4.09
CA SER A 121 -3.56 -8.18 4.87
C SER A 121 -2.03 -8.15 4.96
N LYS A 122 -1.47 -8.12 6.18
CA LYS A 122 -0.02 -8.13 6.37
C LYS A 122 0.57 -9.48 5.96
N LEU A 123 1.52 -9.49 5.03
CA LEU A 123 2.24 -10.70 4.68
C LEU A 123 3.36 -10.96 5.69
N PRO A 124 3.61 -12.23 6.07
CA PRO A 124 4.75 -12.54 6.92
C PRO A 124 6.04 -12.17 6.21
N ALA A 125 6.99 -11.58 6.96
CA ALA A 125 8.31 -11.21 6.45
C ALA A 125 9.15 -12.43 6.00
N VAL A 126 8.78 -13.62 6.46
CA VAL A 126 9.38 -14.89 6.01
C VAL A 126 8.65 -15.31 4.74
N ASP A 127 9.30 -15.13 3.59
CA ASP A 127 8.88 -15.78 2.35
C ASP A 127 8.70 -17.29 2.66
N PRO A 128 7.61 -17.95 2.22
CA PRO A 128 7.43 -19.36 2.48
C PRO A 128 8.61 -20.09 1.87
N THR A 129 9.49 -20.62 2.73
CA THR A 129 10.59 -21.50 2.33
C THR A 129 9.95 -22.69 1.64
N TRP A 130 9.97 -22.67 0.30
CA TRP A 130 9.62 -23.82 -0.51
C TRP A 130 10.62 -24.93 -0.19
N GLN A 131 10.23 -25.89 0.64
CA GLN A 131 10.87 -27.19 0.68
C GLN A 131 10.34 -27.96 -0.52
N ALA A 132 11.12 -28.00 -1.60
CA ALA A 132 10.94 -29.00 -2.63
C ALA A 132 11.20 -30.36 -1.98
N GLY A 133 10.16 -31.20 -1.92
CA GLY A 133 10.26 -32.62 -1.57
C GLY A 133 10.52 -33.46 -2.80
#